data_AF-A0AAD6ZYE9-F1
#
_entry.id   AF-A0AAD6ZYE9-F1
#
_cell.length_a   1.000
_cell.length_b   1.000
_cell.length_c   1.000
_cell.angle_alpha   90.00
_cell.angle_beta   90.00
_cell.angle_gamma   90.00
#
_symmetry.space_group_name_H-M   'P 1'
#
loop_
_entity.id
_entity.type
_entity.pdbx_description
1 polymer ?
#
loop_
_entity_poly.entity_id
_entity_poly.type
_entity_poly.pdbx_seq_one_letter_code
_entity_poly.pdbx_strand_id
1 'polypeptide(L)'
;IYYQNPDSGIQESIINDPFVVSTFDASTLLVPADEVLCGTPIVTTTISENGFPIRVFFVSPSYILSGYAWTGTTWEGWPKCTGCITANQFTIEPGSTVL
;
A
#
# COMPACT_ATOMS: atom_id res chain seq x y z
N ILE A 1 9.36 4.14 -0.27
CA ILE A 1 8.79 4.42 1.08
C ILE A 1 7.30 4.63 0.92
N TYR A 2 6.47 4.13 1.83
CA TYR A 2 5.02 4.36 1.82
C TYR A 2 4.60 5.07 3.11
N TYR A 3 3.77 6.10 3.00
CA TYR A 3 3.27 6.85 4.15
C TYR A 3 1.86 7.38 3.89
N GLN A 4 1.10 7.59 4.96
CA GLN A 4 -0.21 8.24 4.86
C GLN A 4 -0.06 9.76 4.90
N ASN A 5 -0.63 10.42 3.91
CA ASN A 5 -0.95 11.84 3.95
C ASN A 5 -2.46 11.96 4.27
N PRO A 6 -2.85 12.60 5.39
CA PRO A 6 -4.26 12.70 5.80
C PRO A 6 -5.20 13.28 4.74
N ASP A 7 -4.69 14.14 3.86
CA ASP A 7 -5.50 14.83 2.85
C ASP A 7 -5.62 14.04 1.54
N SER A 8 -4.63 13.21 1.21
CA SER A 8 -4.55 12.56 -0.10
C SER A 8 -4.65 11.03 -0.07
N GLY A 9 -4.30 10.38 1.05
CA GLY A 9 -4.24 8.92 1.18
C GLY A 9 -2.80 8.40 1.28
N ILE A 10 -2.52 7.20 0.76
CA ILE A 10 -1.16 6.62 0.80
C ILE A 10 -0.33 7.15 -0.36
N GLN A 11 0.82 7.73 -0.05
CA GLN A 11 1.82 8.11 -1.04
C GLN A 11 2.98 7.11 -1.10
N GLU A 12 3.48 6.90 -2.32
CA GLU A 12 4.74 6.23 -2.60
C GLU A 12 5.82 7.26 -2.86
N SER A 13 6.95 7.18 -2.16
CA SER A 13 8.17 7.92 -2.49
C SER A 13 9.27 6.98 -2.96
N ILE A 14 9.82 7.30 -4.13
CA ILE A 14 10.92 6.59 -4.77
C ILE A 14 12.22 7.31 -4.40
N ILE A 15 13.13 6.55 -3.78
CA ILE A 15 14.44 7.03 -3.35
C ILE A 15 15.49 6.09 -3.93
N ASN A 16 16.42 6.66 -4.69
CA ASN A 16 17.55 5.94 -5.25
C ASN A 16 18.76 6.05 -4.32
N ASP A 17 19.56 4.99 -4.26
CA ASP A 17 20.77 4.87 -3.42
C ASP A 17 20.60 5.34 -1.97
N PRO A 18 19.55 4.89 -1.24
CA PRO A 18 19.16 5.45 0.06
C PRO A 18 20.21 5.32 1.17
N PHE A 19 21.25 4.51 0.96
CA PHE A 19 22.31 4.23 1.92
C PHE A 19 23.70 4.75 1.49
N VAL A 20 23.82 5.41 0.32
CA VAL A 20 25.09 5.93 -0.20
C VAL A 20 24.99 7.43 -0.44
N VAL A 21 24.17 7.83 -1.40
CA VAL A 21 23.82 9.23 -1.69
C VAL A 21 22.34 9.24 -2.06
N SER A 22 21.48 9.38 -1.05
CA SER A 22 20.04 9.32 -1.24
C SER A 22 19.58 10.43 -2.18
N THR A 23 19.04 10.04 -3.33
CA THR A 23 18.40 10.98 -4.26
C THR A 23 16.90 10.69 -4.28
N PHE A 24 16.13 11.72 -3.94
CA PHE A 24 14.68 11.68 -4.11
C PHE A 24 14.36 11.79 -5.60
N ASP A 25 13.57 10.85 -6.11
CA ASP A 25 13.19 10.80 -7.52
C ASP A 25 11.77 11.34 -7.70
N ALA A 26 10.79 10.70 -7.07
CA ALA A 26 9.39 11.05 -7.20
C ALA A 26 8.58 10.73 -5.93
N SER A 27 7.44 11.43 -5.78
CA SER A 27 6.37 11.06 -4.86
C SER A 27 5.06 11.02 -5.64
N THR A 28 4.32 9.92 -5.52
CA THR A 28 3.08 9.69 -6.25
C THR A 28 1.98 9.24 -5.31
N LEU A 29 0.75 9.63 -5.62
CA LEU A 29 -0.42 9.09 -4.93
C LEU A 29 -0.62 7.63 -5.36
N LEU A 30 -0.60 6.71 -4.40
CA LEU A 30 -0.83 5.29 -4.64
C LEU A 30 -2.27 4.88 -4.32
N VAL A 31 -2.72 5.18 -3.09
CA VAL A 31 -4.07 4.86 -2.63
C VAL A 31 -4.80 6.16 -2.27
N PRO A 32 -5.93 6.48 -2.91
CA PRO A 32 -6.74 7.64 -2.57
C PRO A 32 -7.22 7.63 -1.10
N ALA A 33 -7.45 8.83 -0.54
CA ALA A 33 -7.86 8.98 0.86
C ALA A 33 -9.18 8.27 1.21
N ASP A 34 -10.10 8.13 0.26
CA ASP A 34 -11.39 7.45 0.43
C ASP A 34 -11.30 5.92 0.38
N GLU A 35 -10.14 5.36 0.00
CA GLU A 35 -9.89 3.92 0.01
C GLU A 35 -9.16 3.43 1.25
N VAL A 36 -8.58 4.33 2.07
CA VAL A 36 -7.78 3.99 3.25
C VAL A 36 -8.38 4.56 4.53
N LEU A 37 -8.43 3.74 5.58
CA LEU A 37 -8.75 4.19 6.93
C LEU A 37 -7.55 4.94 7.51
N CYS A 38 -7.68 6.27 7.63
CA CYS A 38 -6.62 7.12 8.14
C CYS A 38 -6.16 6.69 9.54
N GLY A 39 -4.85 6.68 9.76
CA GLY A 39 -4.21 6.32 11.03
C GLY A 39 -3.95 4.82 11.21
N THR A 40 -4.39 3.96 10.29
CA THR A 40 -4.05 2.53 10.35
C THR A 40 -2.66 2.24 9.79
N PRO A 41 -1.98 1.18 10.25
CA PRO A 41 -0.68 0.78 9.70
C PRO A 41 -0.72 0.51 8.18
N ILE A 42 0.39 0.80 7.52
CA ILE A 42 0.68 0.34 6.16
C ILE A 42 1.66 -0.81 6.26
N VAL A 43 1.41 -1.91 5.54
CA VAL A 43 2.34 -3.03 5.44
C VAL A 43 2.79 -3.16 4.00
N THR A 44 4.09 -3.37 3.78
CA THR A 44 4.66 -3.59 2.46
C THR A 44 5.51 -4.84 2.43
N THR A 45 5.53 -5.53 1.30
CA THR A 45 6.38 -6.68 1.06
C THR A 45 6.87 -6.68 -0.38
N THR A 46 8.05 -7.23 -0.61
CA THR A 46 8.61 -7.47 -1.94
C THR A 46 8.77 -8.97 -2.11
N ILE A 47 8.31 -9.49 -3.25
CA ILE A 47 8.47 -10.90 -3.60
C ILE A 47 9.60 -10.96 -4.62
N SER A 48 10.64 -11.76 -4.36
CA SER A 48 11.86 -11.79 -5.19
C SER A 48 11.74 -12.66 -6.45
N GLU A 49 10.64 -13.38 -6.64
CA GLU A 49 10.44 -14.22 -7.82
C GLU A 49 9.85 -13.36 -8.96
N ASN A 50 10.63 -13.17 -10.02
CA ASN A 50 10.23 -12.55 -11.30
C ASN A 50 9.89 -11.05 -11.28
N GLY A 51 10.80 -10.19 -10.80
CA GLY A 51 10.74 -8.75 -11.10
C GLY A 51 10.21 -7.85 -9.98
N PHE A 52 10.44 -8.24 -8.72
CA PHE A 52 10.06 -7.47 -7.53
C PHE A 52 8.59 -7.05 -7.48
N PRO A 53 7.60 -7.95 -7.58
CA PRO A 53 6.23 -7.58 -7.24
C PRO A 53 6.18 -7.03 -5.81
N ILE A 54 5.89 -5.74 -5.72
CA ILE A 54 5.65 -5.05 -4.45
C ILE A 54 4.17 -5.22 -4.12
N ARG A 55 3.86 -5.54 -2.87
CA ARG A 55 2.49 -5.46 -2.36
C ARG A 55 2.43 -4.43 -1.25
N VAL A 56 1.40 -3.62 -1.29
CA VAL A 56 1.07 -2.63 -0.26
C VAL A 56 -0.30 -3.02 0.29
N PHE A 57 -0.37 -3.22 1.60
CA PHE A 57 -1.57 -3.56 2.32
C PHE A 57 -1.97 -2.45 3.28
N PHE A 58 -3.26 -2.23 3.38
CA PHE A 58 -3.86 -1.18 4.18
C PHE A 58 -5.28 -1.57 4.59
N VAL A 59 -5.83 -0.86 5.56
CA VAL A 59 -7.21 -1.07 6.00
C VAL A 59 -8.09 -0.09 5.24
N SER A 60 -9.19 -0.55 4.65
CA SER A 60 -10.20 0.32 4.03
C SER A 60 -11.14 0.93 5.07
N PRO A 61 -11.89 2.01 4.76
CA PRO A 61 -12.89 2.57 5.68
C PRO A 61 -13.97 1.57 6.11
N SER A 62 -14.21 0.51 5.32
CA SER A 62 -15.09 -0.61 5.67
C SER A 62 -14.43 -1.65 6.58
N TYR A 63 -13.26 -1.35 7.15
CA TYR A 63 -12.46 -2.24 7.99
C TYR A 63 -12.03 -3.54 7.31
N ILE A 64 -12.00 -3.57 5.97
CA ILE A 64 -11.50 -4.72 5.21
C ILE A 64 -10.02 -4.49 4.90
N LEU A 65 -9.20 -5.51 5.15
CA LEU A 65 -7.81 -5.57 4.71
C LEU A 65 -7.78 -5.59 3.19
N SER A 66 -7.28 -4.50 2.63
CA SER A 66 -7.15 -4.26 1.21
C SER A 66 -5.67 -4.24 0.81
N GLY A 67 -5.41 -4.34 -0.48
CA GLY A 67 -4.06 -4.16 -0.98
C GLY A 67 -3.98 -3.81 -2.45
N TYR A 68 -2.85 -3.22 -2.80
CA TYR A 68 -2.44 -2.92 -4.15
C TYR A 68 -1.19 -3.75 -4.47
N ALA A 69 -1.06 -4.19 -5.72
CA ALA A 69 0.06 -4.97 -6.20
C ALA A 69 0.72 -4.28 -7.41
N TRP A 70 2.05 -4.19 -7.39
CA TRP A 70 2.83 -3.73 -8.53
C TRP A 70 3.03 -4.87 -9.51
N THR A 71 2.64 -4.68 -10.77
CA THR A 71 2.73 -5.70 -11.83
C THR A 71 4.04 -5.65 -12.61
N GLY A 72 4.96 -4.75 -12.25
CA GLY A 72 6.15 -4.44 -13.04
C GLY A 72 5.99 -3.18 -13.90
N THR A 73 4.75 -2.78 -14.22
CA THR A 73 4.46 -1.59 -15.04
C THR A 73 3.41 -0.66 -14.45
N THR A 74 2.47 -1.19 -13.66
CA THR A 74 1.41 -0.40 -13.03
C THR A 74 1.04 -0.99 -11.67
N TRP A 75 0.45 -0.14 -10.84
CA TRP A 75 -0.25 -0.58 -9.64
C TRP A 75 -1.64 -1.09 -10.00
N GLU A 76 -2.04 -2.20 -9.40
CA GLU A 76 -3.39 -2.74 -9.48
C GLU A 76 -3.98 -2.88 -8.07
N GLY A 77 -5.14 -2.28 -7.86
CA GLY A 77 -5.95 -2.38 -6.64
C GLY A 77 -7.30 -3.05 -6.89
N TRP A 78 -8.13 -3.12 -5.85
CA TRP A 78 -9.52 -3.57 -6.01
C TRP A 78 -10.30 -2.62 -6.95
N PRO A 79 -11.23 -3.11 -7.79
CA PRO A 79 -11.64 -4.51 -8.01
C PRO A 79 -10.80 -5.26 -9.06
N LYS A 80 -9.79 -4.62 -9.66
CA LYS A 80 -9.03 -5.18 -10.79
C LYS A 80 -7.98 -6.22 -10.37
N CYS A 81 -7.44 -6.08 -9.17
CA CYS A 81 -6.42 -6.97 -8.63
C CYS A 81 -7.03 -8.27 -8.11
N THR A 82 -7.12 -9.29 -8.97
CA THR A 82 -7.64 -10.63 -8.61
C THR A 82 -6.73 -11.39 -7.65
N GLY A 83 -5.43 -11.07 -7.63
CA GLY A 83 -4.45 -11.62 -6.70
C GLY A 83 -4.31 -10.83 -5.39
N CYS A 84 -5.12 -9.80 -5.15
CA CYS A 84 -5.07 -9.01 -3.93
C CYS A 84 -5.96 -9.62 -2.84
N ILE A 85 -5.55 -9.42 -1.59
CA ILE A 85 -6.21 -9.99 -0.42
C ILE A 85 -7.64 -9.45 -0.19
N THR A 86 -7.99 -8.30 -0.79
CA THR A 86 -9.29 -7.64 -0.67
C THR A 86 -10.47 -8.57 -0.99
N ALA A 87 -10.30 -9.46 -1.98
CA ALA A 87 -11.34 -10.42 -2.37
C ALA A 87 -11.72 -11.39 -1.24
N ASN A 88 -10.79 -11.64 -0.32
CA ASN A 88 -10.99 -12.56 0.80
C ASN A 88 -11.78 -11.93 1.96
N GLN A 89 -12.06 -10.62 1.91
CA GLN A 89 -12.90 -9.92 2.89
C GLN A 89 -12.42 -10.10 4.35
N PHE A 90 -11.10 -10.05 4.57
CA PHE A 90 -10.56 -10.10 5.93
C PHE A 90 -10.92 -8.81 6.67
N THR A 91 -11.82 -8.91 7.63
CA THR A 91 -12.29 -7.77 8.42
C THR A 91 -11.44 -7.60 9.68
N ILE A 92 -11.14 -6.36 10.02
CA ILE A 92 -10.50 -5.96 11.26
C ILE A 92 -11.59 -5.47 12.22
N GLU A 93 -11.56 -5.91 13.47
CA GLU A 93 -12.49 -5.40 14.47
C GLU A 93 -12.14 -3.95 14.83
N PRO A 94 -13.06 -2.98 14.64
CA PRO A 94 -12.82 -1.58 14.97
C PRO A 94 -12.34 -1.39 16.40
N GLY A 95 -11.28 -0.60 16.59
CA GLY A 95 -10.70 -0.35 17.92
C GLY A 95 -9.72 -1.42 18.39
N SER A 96 -9.45 -2.46 17.60
CA SER A 96 -8.35 -3.39 17.86
C SER A 96 -6.99 -2.70 17.72
N THR A 97 -6.11 -2.89 18.70
CA THR A 97 -4.71 -2.46 18.64
C THR A 97 -3.81 -3.67 18.44
N VAL A 98 -2.86 -3.56 17.52
CA VAL A 98 -1.75 -4.52 17.45
C VAL A 98 -0.88 -4.27 18.67
N LEU A 99 -0.77 -5.29 19.54
CA LEU A 99 0.10 -5.28 20.74
C LEU A 99 1.58 -5.24 20.35
#